data_AF-A0A829ZTK9-F1
#
_entry.id   AF-A0A829ZTK9-F1
#
_cell.length_a   1.000
_cell.length_b   1.000
_cell.length_c   1.000
_cell.angle_alpha   90.00
_cell.angle_beta   90.00
_cell.angle_gamma   90.00
#
_symmetry.space_group_name_H-M   'P 1'
#
loop_
_entity.id
_entity.type
_entity.pdbx_description
1 polymer ?
#
loop_
_entity_poly.entity_id
_entity_poly.type
_entity_poly.pdbx_seq_one_letter_code
_entity_poly.pdbx_strand_id
1 'polypeptide(L)' 'MVLTNEEIERYSRQIILRNVGGRGQERLKQGKVLIIGAGGLGSPAAYYRRLPV' A
#
# COMPACT_ATOMS: atom_id res chain seq x y z
N MET A 1 11.24 7.52 -4.19
CA MET A 1 10.92 8.35 -3.01
C MET A 1 11.01 7.48 -1.78
N VAL A 2 11.81 7.88 -0.80
CA VAL A 2 12.04 7.14 0.45
C VAL A 2 10.79 7.20 1.34
N LEU A 3 10.57 6.19 2.17
CA LEU A 3 9.50 6.17 3.17
C LEU A 3 9.81 7.14 4.32
N THR A 4 8.81 7.86 4.81
CA THR A 4 8.94 8.65 6.04
C THR A 4 8.86 7.74 7.27
N ASN A 5 9.28 8.23 8.43
CA ASN A 5 9.18 7.47 9.69
C ASN A 5 7.73 7.05 10.01
N GLU A 6 6.76 7.95 9.79
CA GLU A 6 5.33 7.64 9.95
C GLU A 6 4.84 6.55 9.00
N GLU A 7 5.33 6.54 7.75
CA GLU A 7 5.00 5.48 6.79
C GLU A 7 5.66 4.16 7.16
N ILE A 8 6.88 4.18 7.69
CA ILE A 8 7.56 2.98 8.18
C ILE A 8 6.78 2.38 9.36
N GLU A 9 6.32 3.21 10.29
CA GLU A 9 5.49 2.75 11.41
C GLU A 9 4.17 2.15 10.93
N ARG A 10 3.46 2.88 10.05
CA ARG A 10 2.18 2.43 9.46
C ARG A 10 2.30 1.12 8.66
N TYR A 11 3.36 0.96 7.88
CA TYR A 11 3.54 -0.20 6.99
C TYR A 11 4.48 -1.27 7.55
N SER A 12 4.88 -1.15 8.83
CA SER A 12 5.85 -2.05 9.49
C SER A 12 5.55 -3.54 9.27
N ARG A 13 4.29 -3.95 9.47
CA ARG A 13 3.82 -5.34 9.28
C ARG A 13 3.98 -5.86 7.85
N GLN A 14 3.97 -4.99 6.84
CA GLN A 14 4.16 -5.38 5.44
C GLN A 14 5.61 -5.33 5.02
N ILE A 15 6.37 -4.36 5.54
CA ILE A 15 7.80 -4.21 5.29
C ILE A 15 8.57 -5.45 5.76
N ILE A 16 8.16 -6.09 6.87
CA ILE A 16 8.81 -7.32 7.36
C ILE A 16 8.57 -8.55 6.47
N LEU A 17 7.62 -8.50 5.53
CA LEU A 17 7.36 -9.64 4.65
C LEU A 17 8.52 -9.82 3.69
N ARG A 18 9.08 -11.04 3.67
CA ARG A 18 10.30 -11.40 2.91
C ARG A 18 10.26 -10.97 1.43
N ASN A 19 9.09 -11.00 0.81
CA ASN A 19 8.92 -10.69 -0.61
C ASN A 19 8.51 -9.24 -0.89
N VAL A 20 8.20 -8.44 0.13
CA VAL A 20 7.84 -7.02 0.00
C VAL A 20 9.04 -6.17 0.39
N GLY A 21 9.47 -6.21 1.65
CA GLY A 21 10.54 -5.36 2.14
C GLY A 21 10.23 -3.86 2.05
N GLY A 22 11.18 -3.03 2.49
CA GLY A 22 11.08 -1.58 2.32
C GLY A 22 11.01 -1.16 0.84
N ARG A 23 11.81 -1.81 -0.01
CA ARG A 23 11.83 -1.53 -1.47
C ARG A 23 10.50 -1.85 -2.15
N GLY A 24 9.83 -2.94 -1.79
CA GLY A 24 8.51 -3.25 -2.33
C GLY A 24 7.48 -2.19 -1.93
N GLN A 25 7.53 -1.73 -0.68
CA GLN A 25 6.65 -0.68 -0.19
C GLN A 25 6.91 0.67 -0.88
N GLU A 26 8.16 1.04 -1.13
CA GLU A 26 8.51 2.24 -1.91
C GLU A 26 7.97 2.18 -3.35
N ARG A 27 8.00 1.01 -3.99
CA ARG A 27 7.41 0.79 -5.32
C ARG A 27 5.89 0.93 -5.28
N LEU A 28 5.23 0.38 -4.26
CA LEU A 28 3.79 0.52 -4.06
C LEU A 28 3.40 1.98 -3.81
N LYS A 29 4.19 2.75 -3.05
CA LYS A 29 3.97 4.19 -2.84
C LYS A 29 4.01 4.99 -4.14
N GLN A 30 4.89 4.62 -5.07
CA GLN A 30 5.04 5.30 -6.37
C GLN A 30 4.05 4.82 -7.43
N GLY A 31 3.47 3.63 -7.26
CA GLY A 31 2.53 3.04 -8.21
C GLY A 31 1.19 3.78 -8.25
N LYS A 32 0.63 3.94 -9.45
CA LYS A 32 -0.71 4.49 -9.68
C LYS A 32 -1.65 3.36 -10.10
N VAL A 33 -2.87 3.35 -9.57
CA VAL A 33 -3.90 2.35 -9.90
C VAL A 33 -5.17 3.08 -10.33
N LEU A 34 -5.73 2.68 -11.46
CA LEU A 34 -7.07 3.10 -11.90
C LEU A 34 -8.06 2.00 -11.51
N ILE A 35 -9.11 2.37 -10.78
CA ILE A 35 -10.22 1.48 -10.45
C ILE A 35 -11.43 1.98 -11.21
N ILE A 36 -11.98 1.14 -12.10
CA ILE A 36 -13.19 1.47 -12.86
C ILE A 36 -14.40 0.85 -12.13
N GLY A 37 -15.23 1.73 -11.57
CA GLY A 37 -16.40 1.37 -10.76
C GLY A 37 -16.09 1.27 -9.27
N ALA A 38 -16.85 2.02 -8.45
CA ALA A 38 -16.75 2.05 -6.98
C ALA A 38 -17.91 1.28 -6.31
N GLY A 39 -18.30 0.15 -6.90
CA GLY A 39 -19.33 -0.75 -6.36
C GLY A 39 -18.73 -1.83 -5.45
N GLY A 40 -19.41 -2.99 -5.34
CA GLY A 40 -19.01 -4.07 -4.44
C GLY A 40 -17.60 -4.65 -4.63
N LEU A 41 -17.02 -4.51 -5.83
CA LEU A 41 -15.65 -4.97 -6.13
C LEU A 41 -14.61 -3.85 -6.00
N GLY A 42 -14.93 -2.64 -6.47
CA GLY A 42 -13.99 -1.51 -6.46
C GLY A 42 -13.74 -0.96 -5.08
N SER A 43 -14.76 -0.92 -4.21
CA SER A 43 -14.65 -0.44 -2.84
C SER A 43 -13.65 -1.24 -1.99
N PRO A 44 -13.73 -2.58 -1.89
CA PRO A 44 -12.74 -3.36 -1.15
C PRO A 44 -11.35 -3.30 -1.80
N ALA A 45 -11.25 -3.29 -3.13
CA ALA A 45 -9.97 -3.15 -3.82
C ALA A 45 -9.25 -1.83 -3.49
N ALA A 46 -10.00 -0.72 -3.46
CA ALA A 46 -9.48 0.59 -3.05
C ALA A 46 -9.09 0.63 -1.56
N TYR A 47 -9.91 0.00 -0.71
CA TYR A 47 -9.68 -0.06 0.73
C TYR A 47 -8.36 -0.78 1.07
N TYR A 48 -8.16 -1.98 0.52
CA TYR A 48 -6.93 -2.75 0.75
C TYR A 48 -5.68 -2.06 0.20
N ARG A 49 -5.81 -1.29 -0.88
CA ARG A 49 -4.69 -0.51 -1.42
C ARG A 49 -4.27 0.65 -0.52
N ARG A 50 -5.23 1.25 0.20
CA ARG A 50 -5.02 2.44 1.03
C ARG A 50 -4.43 2.11 2.41
N LEU A 51 -4.56 0.87 2.87
CA LEU A 51 -4.14 0.39 4.19
C LEU A 51 -4.46 1.38 5.31
N PRO A 52 -5.74 1.46 5.71
CA PRO A 52 -6.15 2.19 6.89
C PRO A 52 -6.14 1.25 8.09
N VAL A 53 -4.97 0.75 8.55
CA VAL A 53 -4.74 0.17 9.91
C VAL A 53 -3.30 -0.27 10.16
#